data_AF-A0A817RCL3-F1
#
_entry.id   AF-A0A817RCL3-F1
#
_cell.length_a   1.000
_cell.length_b   1.000
_cell.length_c   1.000
_cell.angle_alpha   90.00
_cell.angle_beta   90.00
_cell.angle_gamma   90.00
#
_symmetry.space_group_name_H-M   'P 1'
#
loop_
_entity.id
_entity.type
_entity.pdbx_description
1 polymer ?
#
loop_
_entity_poly.entity_id
_entity_poly.type
_entity_poly.pdbx_seq_one_letter_code
_entity_poly.pdbx_strand_id
1 'polypeptide(L)'
;MGTTATIEIDTDKQHDQQAIFEGAKKINEELKDKDDDKIYRDMNNYKEFYEKKDTVKENASSGLVCNKGPIRTPAHLHASVRDNNQPEICTFCGFGDNCKFLHDRCDYKYEGQHKQKWNEHCYEAINNKKEKNSANRDPSVYTRRVQEFQLASRGATNPNLWDSV
;
A
#
# COMPACT_ATOMS: atom_id res chain seq x y z
N MET A 1 -15.38 -16.32 -0.48
CA MET A 1 -16.18 -15.33 0.26
C MET A 1 -15.53 -13.97 0.02
N GLY A 2 -16.28 -12.94 -0.37
CA GLY A 2 -15.71 -11.64 -0.80
C GLY A 2 -16.54 -10.85 -1.82
N THR A 3 -17.75 -11.32 -2.17
CA THR A 3 -18.62 -10.68 -3.18
C THR A 3 -19.11 -9.29 -2.80
N THR A 4 -19.14 -8.95 -1.51
CA THR A 4 -19.56 -7.64 -0.99
C THR A 4 -18.40 -6.83 -0.42
N ALA A 5 -17.17 -7.08 -0.86
CA ALA A 5 -16.01 -6.30 -0.42
C ALA A 5 -16.16 -4.84 -0.88
N THR A 6 -16.12 -3.92 0.09
CA THR A 6 -16.11 -2.48 -0.13
C THR A 6 -14.68 -1.97 -0.17
N ILE A 7 -14.42 -1.01 -1.06
CA ILE A 7 -13.13 -0.31 -1.12
C ILE A 7 -13.19 0.89 -0.17
N GLU A 8 -12.42 0.83 0.91
CA GLU A 8 -12.33 1.84 1.98
C GLU A 8 -10.95 2.52 1.96
N ILE A 9 -10.53 2.97 0.78
CA ILE A 9 -9.26 3.72 0.59
C ILE A 9 -9.49 5.23 0.75
N ASP A 10 -10.66 5.70 0.30
CA ASP A 10 -11.05 7.11 0.33
C ASP A 10 -11.78 7.48 1.62
N THR A 11 -12.14 8.76 1.75
CA THR A 11 -12.95 9.28 2.86
C THR A 11 -14.31 8.58 2.94
N ASP A 12 -14.77 8.37 4.17
CA ASP A 12 -16.09 7.80 4.45
C ASP A 12 -17.22 8.57 3.74
N LYS A 13 -18.23 7.85 3.27
CA LYS A 13 -19.35 8.42 2.51
C LYS A 13 -20.07 9.56 3.23
N GLN A 14 -20.09 9.53 4.57
CA GLN A 14 -20.74 10.58 5.37
C GLN A 14 -19.93 11.88 5.47
N HIS A 15 -18.61 11.79 5.34
CA HIS A 15 -17.68 12.91 5.54
C HIS A 15 -17.05 13.38 4.22
N ASP A 16 -17.46 12.76 3.11
CA ASP A 16 -17.07 13.13 1.77
C ASP A 16 -17.65 14.50 1.37
N GLN A 17 -16.95 15.19 0.47
CA GLN A 17 -17.32 16.50 -0.05
C GLN A 17 -18.71 16.49 -0.71
N GLN A 18 -19.11 15.36 -1.31
CA GLN A 18 -20.47 15.18 -1.82
C GLN A 18 -21.51 15.23 -0.70
N ALA A 19 -21.27 14.59 0.45
CA ALA A 19 -22.21 14.60 1.57
C ALA A 19 -22.29 15.99 2.23
N ILE A 20 -21.16 16.69 2.35
CA ILE A 20 -21.11 18.07 2.83
C ILE A 20 -21.93 18.99 1.91
N PHE A 21 -21.77 18.82 0.60
CA PHE A 21 -22.50 19.61 -0.39
C PHE A 21 -24.01 19.32 -0.34
N GLU A 22 -24.43 18.06 -0.24
CA GLU A 22 -25.83 17.68 -0.07
C GLU A 22 -26.42 18.29 1.22
N GLY A 23 -25.65 18.31 2.31
CA GLY A 23 -26.04 18.96 3.56
C GLY A 23 -26.23 20.47 3.39
N ALA A 24 -25.28 21.14 2.74
CA ALA A 24 -25.37 22.58 2.45
C ALA A 24 -26.54 22.93 1.53
N LYS A 25 -26.84 22.10 0.52
CA LYS A 25 -27.99 22.29 -0.38
C LYS A 25 -29.31 22.23 0.39
N LYS A 26 -29.48 21.24 1.26
CA LYS A 26 -30.68 21.09 2.11
C LYS A 26 -30.87 22.30 3.03
N ILE A 27 -29.78 22.76 3.67
CA ILE A 27 -29.82 23.94 4.55
C ILE A 27 -30.19 25.19 3.77
N ASN A 28 -29.64 25.37 2.57
CA ASN A 28 -29.96 26.52 1.73
C ASN A 28 -31.41 26.50 1.24
N GLU A 29 -31.96 25.33 0.91
CA GLU A 29 -33.40 25.18 0.58
C GLU A 29 -34.30 25.60 1.75
N GLU A 30 -33.96 25.23 2.99
CA GLU A 30 -34.71 25.63 4.20
C GLU A 30 -34.61 27.13 4.54
N LEU A 31 -33.55 27.80 4.06
CA LEU A 31 -33.26 29.21 4.34
C LEU A 31 -33.74 30.17 3.25
N LYS A 32 -34.20 29.68 2.09
CA LYS A 32 -34.67 30.52 0.98
C LYS A 32 -35.78 31.49 1.39
N ASP A 33 -36.68 31.04 2.27
CA ASP A 33 -37.89 31.79 2.66
C ASP A 33 -37.79 32.44 4.05
N LYS A 34 -36.63 32.37 4.72
CA LYS A 34 -36.43 32.92 6.07
C LYS A 34 -35.52 34.15 6.06
N ASP A 35 -35.83 35.13 6.89
CA ASP A 35 -34.95 36.28 7.13
C ASP A 35 -33.63 35.85 7.80
N ASP A 36 -32.61 36.70 7.72
CA ASP A 36 -31.27 36.36 8.20
C ASP A 36 -31.21 36.32 9.74
N ASP A 37 -31.24 35.11 10.30
CA ASP A 37 -31.18 34.83 11.74
C ASP A 37 -29.88 35.28 12.44
N LYS A 38 -28.85 35.73 11.70
CA LYS A 38 -27.48 36.05 12.20
C LYS A 38 -26.76 34.93 12.97
N ILE A 39 -27.34 33.73 13.00
CA ILE A 39 -26.74 32.53 13.61
C ILE A 39 -25.80 31.88 12.59
N TYR A 40 -24.55 31.68 12.99
CA TYR A 40 -23.56 30.99 12.15
C TYR A 40 -23.80 29.48 12.14
N ARG A 41 -23.88 28.89 10.95
CA ARG A 41 -24.22 27.47 10.72
C ARG A 41 -23.13 26.66 10.03
N ASP A 42 -21.89 27.19 10.03
CA ASP A 42 -20.67 26.69 9.36
C ASP A 42 -20.27 27.43 8.07
N MET A 43 -19.00 27.26 7.68
CA MET A 43 -18.32 28.00 6.62
C MET A 43 -18.92 27.74 5.23
N ASN A 44 -19.55 26.59 5.06
CA ASN A 44 -20.14 26.16 3.78
C ASN A 44 -21.64 26.52 3.67
N ASN A 45 -22.26 26.98 4.76
CA ASN A 45 -23.71 27.15 4.89
C ASN A 45 -24.14 28.63 4.96
N TYR A 46 -23.38 29.52 4.31
CA TYR A 46 -23.83 30.89 4.10
C TYR A 46 -25.02 30.91 3.13
N LYS A 47 -25.98 31.81 3.38
CA LYS A 47 -27.19 31.92 2.56
C LYS A 47 -26.85 32.36 1.15
N GLU A 48 -27.06 31.47 0.19
CA GLU A 48 -26.98 31.77 -1.23
C GLU A 48 -28.38 32.19 -1.73
N PHE A 49 -28.52 33.43 -2.18
CA PHE A 49 -29.80 33.97 -2.69
C PHE A 49 -30.12 33.54 -4.13
N TYR A 50 -29.12 33.04 -4.85
CA TYR A 50 -29.28 32.55 -6.22
C TYR A 50 -29.34 31.04 -6.22
N GLU A 51 -30.43 30.50 -6.77
CA GLU A 51 -30.47 29.07 -7.09
C GLU A 51 -29.48 28.78 -8.22
N LYS A 52 -28.43 28.02 -7.89
CA LYS A 52 -27.60 27.34 -8.90
C LYS A 52 -28.52 26.39 -9.66
N LYS A 53 -28.84 26.73 -10.91
CA LYS A 53 -29.81 26.00 -11.74
C LYS A 53 -29.26 24.62 -12.05
N ASP A 54 -30.07 23.57 -11.86
CA ASP A 54 -29.82 22.19 -12.30
C ASP A 54 -29.67 22.09 -13.84
N THR A 55 -28.60 22.67 -14.38
CA THR A 55 -28.03 22.28 -15.65
C THR A 55 -27.34 20.94 -15.42
N VAL A 56 -27.10 20.15 -16.48
CA VAL A 56 -26.39 18.86 -16.42
C VAL A 56 -25.03 18.95 -15.69
N LYS A 57 -24.53 20.18 -15.43
CA LYS A 57 -23.36 20.51 -14.62
C LYS A 57 -23.57 20.66 -13.11
N GLU A 58 -24.79 20.90 -12.62
CA GLU A 58 -25.08 21.32 -11.23
C GLU A 58 -26.06 20.37 -10.50
N ASN A 59 -26.43 19.24 -11.12
CA ASN A 59 -27.31 18.28 -10.46
C ASN A 59 -26.54 17.43 -9.44
N ALA A 60 -26.82 17.68 -8.16
CA ALA A 60 -26.26 16.98 -7.00
C ALA A 60 -26.40 15.44 -7.05
N SER A 61 -27.37 14.93 -7.81
CA SER A 61 -27.64 13.49 -7.94
C SER A 61 -26.97 12.82 -9.14
N SER A 62 -26.38 13.59 -10.07
CA SER A 62 -25.76 13.01 -11.26
C SER A 62 -24.26 12.78 -11.03
N GLY A 63 -23.87 11.51 -10.89
CA GLY A 63 -22.51 11.08 -10.54
C GLY A 63 -21.39 11.42 -11.54
N LEU A 64 -21.60 12.33 -12.49
CA LEU A 64 -20.62 12.67 -13.54
C LEU A 64 -20.25 14.16 -13.62
N VAL A 65 -20.94 15.09 -12.94
CA VAL A 65 -20.63 16.54 -13.02
C VAL A 65 -21.02 17.24 -11.70
N CYS A 66 -20.07 17.44 -10.77
CA CYS A 66 -19.33 18.70 -10.53
C CYS A 66 -19.99 19.69 -9.54
N ASN A 67 -19.58 19.63 -8.28
CA ASN A 67 -19.13 20.85 -7.60
C ASN A 67 -17.63 20.75 -7.41
N LYS A 68 -16.85 21.25 -8.39
CA LYS A 68 -15.44 21.71 -8.29
C LYS A 68 -14.58 21.06 -7.19
N GLY A 69 -14.64 19.74 -7.03
CA GLY A 69 -14.16 19.08 -5.83
C GLY A 69 -14.07 17.56 -6.02
N PRO A 70 -13.49 16.85 -5.03
CA PRO A 70 -13.28 15.41 -5.08
C PRO A 70 -14.57 14.64 -5.44
N ILE A 71 -14.44 13.68 -6.36
CA ILE A 71 -15.54 12.82 -6.79
C ILE A 71 -15.49 11.52 -5.97
N ARG A 72 -16.65 11.06 -5.50
CA ARG A 72 -16.79 9.80 -4.78
C ARG A 72 -16.47 8.61 -5.68
N THR A 73 -15.52 7.78 -5.24
CA THR A 73 -15.17 6.53 -5.89
C THR A 73 -16.29 5.48 -5.75
N PRO A 74 -16.59 4.68 -6.79
CA PRO A 74 -17.54 3.57 -6.69
C PRO A 74 -17.08 2.51 -5.67
N ALA A 75 -17.94 2.19 -4.70
CA ALA A 75 -17.57 1.33 -3.56
C ALA A 75 -17.32 -0.16 -3.90
N HIS A 76 -17.86 -0.64 -5.03
CA HIS A 76 -17.87 -2.08 -5.38
C HIS A 76 -17.07 -2.38 -6.65
N LEU A 77 -16.23 -1.44 -7.11
CA LEU A 77 -15.46 -1.59 -8.34
C LEU A 77 -13.98 -1.57 -8.03
N HIS A 78 -13.27 -2.66 -8.36
CA HIS A 78 -11.81 -2.69 -8.27
C HIS A 78 -11.22 -2.29 -9.62
N ALA A 79 -10.34 -1.28 -9.62
CA ALA A 79 -9.57 -0.93 -10.80
C ALA A 79 -8.55 -2.03 -11.12
N SER A 80 -8.43 -2.41 -12.40
CA SER A 80 -7.39 -3.34 -12.82
C SER A 80 -6.03 -2.63 -12.84
N VAL A 81 -5.10 -3.15 -12.05
CA VAL A 81 -3.72 -2.64 -12.03
C VAL A 81 -2.89 -3.43 -13.02
N ARG A 82 -2.14 -2.72 -13.87
CA ARG A 82 -1.16 -3.31 -14.79
C ARG A 82 0.19 -2.65 -14.57
N ASP A 83 1.22 -3.47 -14.36
CA ASP A 83 2.59 -3.00 -14.27
C ASP A 83 3.07 -2.50 -15.65
N ASN A 84 3.32 -1.20 -15.77
CA ASN A 84 3.86 -0.60 -16.99
C ASN A 84 5.39 -0.52 -16.93
N ASN A 85 6.05 -1.61 -17.33
CA ASN A 85 7.51 -1.75 -17.22
C ASN A 85 8.29 -1.20 -18.43
N GLN A 86 7.69 -0.39 -19.29
CA GLN A 86 8.36 0.17 -20.48
C GLN A 86 8.86 1.59 -20.18
N PRO A 87 10.17 1.80 -19.95
CA PRO A 87 10.72 3.12 -19.69
C PRO A 87 10.79 3.93 -20.99
N GLU A 88 10.25 5.15 -20.96
CA GLU A 88 10.35 6.12 -22.04
C GLU A 88 11.60 7.00 -21.87
N ILE A 89 12.79 6.38 -21.87
CA ILE A 89 14.09 7.04 -21.68
C ILE A 89 14.89 7.12 -22.98
N CYS A 90 15.53 8.26 -23.24
CA CYS A 90 16.32 8.47 -24.47
C CYS A 90 17.77 8.03 -24.29
N THR A 91 18.22 7.03 -25.05
CA THR A 91 19.59 6.49 -24.94
C THR A 91 20.65 7.31 -25.70
N PHE A 92 20.28 8.00 -26.79
CA PHE A 92 21.15 8.90 -27.54
C PHE A 92 20.31 9.95 -28.28
N CYS A 93 20.47 11.23 -27.94
CA CYS A 93 19.61 12.29 -28.47
C CYS A 93 20.29 13.10 -29.59
N GLY A 94 19.82 12.93 -30.83
CA GLY A 94 20.11 13.81 -31.96
C GLY A 94 19.00 14.83 -32.26
N PHE A 95 17.85 14.71 -31.59
CA PHE A 95 16.68 15.57 -31.77
C PHE A 95 16.69 16.81 -30.86
N GLY A 96 17.71 16.93 -29.99
CA GLY A 96 17.80 17.99 -28.98
C GLY A 96 16.52 18.05 -28.15
N ASP A 97 16.02 19.24 -27.92
CA ASP A 97 14.85 19.50 -27.05
C ASP A 97 13.50 19.08 -27.65
N ASN A 98 13.46 18.64 -28.91
CA ASN A 98 12.24 18.14 -29.53
C ASN A 98 11.97 16.66 -29.23
N CYS A 99 12.79 16.02 -28.40
CA CYS A 99 12.61 14.62 -28.04
C CYS A 99 11.38 14.43 -27.14
N LYS A 100 10.49 13.50 -27.53
CA LYS A 100 9.31 13.12 -26.72
C LYS A 100 9.70 12.32 -25.46
N PHE A 101 10.84 11.63 -25.51
CA PHE A 101 11.30 10.75 -24.43
C PHE A 101 12.09 11.52 -23.38
N LEU A 102 12.11 11.03 -22.15
CA LEU A 102 12.81 11.66 -21.05
C LEU A 102 14.33 11.57 -21.24
N HIS A 103 15.03 12.70 -21.15
CA HIS A 103 16.48 12.79 -21.13
C HIS A 103 17.03 12.57 -19.73
N ASP A 104 16.86 11.35 -19.22
CA ASP A 104 17.53 10.94 -18.00
C ASP A 104 18.81 10.16 -18.34
N ARG A 105 19.88 10.41 -17.59
CA ARG A 105 21.18 9.73 -17.68
C ARG A 105 21.44 8.82 -16.49
N CYS A 106 20.41 8.57 -15.67
CA CYS A 106 20.51 7.68 -14.53
C CYS A 106 20.46 6.21 -14.97
N ASP A 107 21.50 5.46 -14.64
CA ASP A 107 21.59 4.01 -14.92
C ASP A 107 21.06 3.14 -13.75
N TYR A 108 19.96 3.55 -13.12
CA TYR A 108 19.37 2.74 -12.04
C TYR A 108 18.76 1.44 -12.59
N LYS A 109 18.84 0.37 -11.78
CA LYS A 109 18.27 -0.95 -12.14
C LYS A 109 16.75 -0.86 -12.21
N TYR A 110 16.17 -1.45 -13.24
CA TYR A 110 14.70 -1.53 -13.37
C TYR A 110 14.11 -2.57 -12.40
N GLU A 111 12.82 -2.40 -12.08
CA GLU A 111 12.13 -3.21 -11.06
C GLU A 111 12.19 -4.72 -11.33
N GLY A 112 12.01 -5.16 -12.58
CA GLY A 112 12.14 -6.57 -12.94
C GLY A 112 13.54 -7.14 -12.71
N GLN A 113 14.60 -6.36 -13.02
CA GLN A 113 16.00 -6.72 -12.79
C GLN A 113 16.26 -6.85 -11.28
N HIS A 114 15.63 -5.98 -10.49
CA HIS A 114 15.69 -6.05 -9.03
C HIS A 114 14.97 -7.29 -8.49
N LYS A 115 13.74 -7.56 -8.95
CA LYS A 115 12.94 -8.73 -8.55
C LYS A 115 13.68 -10.04 -8.86
N GLN A 116 14.34 -10.14 -10.01
CA GLN A 116 15.16 -11.30 -10.38
C GLN A 116 16.31 -11.52 -9.39
N LYS A 117 17.14 -10.50 -9.16
CA LYS A 117 18.27 -10.57 -8.23
C LYS A 117 17.83 -10.90 -6.80
N TRP A 118 16.70 -10.33 -6.37
CA TRP A 118 16.13 -10.61 -5.07
C TRP A 118 15.68 -12.07 -4.94
N ASN A 119 15.01 -12.61 -5.97
CA ASN A 119 14.61 -14.01 -6.01
C ASN A 119 15.81 -14.96 -5.98
N GLU A 120 16.84 -14.70 -6.78
CA GLU A 120 18.10 -15.46 -6.78
C GLU A 120 18.72 -15.52 -5.39
N HIS A 121 18.86 -14.36 -4.73
CA HIS A 121 19.37 -14.27 -3.36
C HIS A 121 18.52 -15.06 -2.35
N CYS A 122 17.19 -15.02 -2.48
CA CYS A 122 16.29 -15.82 -1.64
C CYS A 122 16.45 -17.33 -1.88
N TYR A 123 16.58 -17.76 -3.14
CA TYR A 123 16.81 -19.17 -3.49
C TYR A 123 18.15 -19.68 -2.95
N GLU A 124 19.22 -18.90 -3.08
CA GLU A 124 20.54 -19.21 -2.51
C GLU A 124 20.47 -19.34 -0.99
N ALA A 125 19.78 -18.43 -0.30
CA ALA A 125 19.59 -18.51 1.14
C ALA A 125 18.82 -19.76 1.57
N ILE A 126 17.84 -20.20 0.80
CA ILE A 126 17.09 -21.45 1.04
C ILE A 126 17.99 -22.67 0.82
N ASN A 127 18.77 -22.71 -0.25
CA ASN A 127 19.67 -23.82 -0.56
C ASN A 127 20.76 -23.96 0.50
N ASN A 128 21.38 -22.86 0.91
CA ASN A 128 22.34 -22.84 2.01
C ASN A 128 21.76 -23.36 3.34
N LYS A 129 20.47 -23.07 3.63
CA LYS A 129 19.78 -23.65 4.80
C LYS A 129 19.54 -25.14 4.63
N LYS A 130 19.15 -25.60 3.43
CA LYS A 130 18.95 -27.03 3.14
C LYS A 130 20.25 -27.81 3.28
N GLU A 131 21.35 -27.31 2.72
CA GLU A 131 22.68 -27.92 2.81
C GLU A 131 23.16 -28.02 4.27
N LYS A 132 22.99 -26.94 5.05
CA LYS A 132 23.30 -26.99 6.49
C LYS A 132 22.41 -27.99 7.22
N ASN A 133 21.14 -28.09 6.86
CA ASN A 133 20.20 -29.06 7.47
C ASN A 133 20.41 -30.50 7.00
N SER A 134 20.97 -30.75 5.81
CA SER A 134 21.36 -32.08 5.36
C SER A 134 22.69 -32.51 5.98
N ALA A 135 23.69 -31.62 6.03
CA ALA A 135 24.94 -31.86 6.74
C ALA A 135 24.74 -32.16 8.23
N ASN A 136 23.68 -31.60 8.82
CA ASN A 136 23.30 -31.86 10.20
C ASN A 136 22.49 -33.16 10.39
N ARG A 137 21.97 -33.73 9.29
CA ARG A 137 21.25 -35.03 9.25
C ARG A 137 22.13 -36.20 8.82
N ASP A 138 23.35 -35.94 8.37
CA ASP A 138 24.31 -36.99 8.05
C ASP A 138 24.62 -37.84 9.31
N PRO A 139 24.48 -39.18 9.24
CA PRO A 139 24.66 -40.05 10.40
C PRO A 139 26.04 -39.92 11.06
N SER A 140 27.08 -39.57 10.30
CA SER A 140 28.46 -39.39 10.81
C SER A 140 28.63 -38.12 11.67
N VAL A 141 27.88 -37.06 11.36
CA VAL A 141 27.88 -35.81 12.14
C VAL A 141 27.03 -35.97 13.39
N TYR A 142 25.92 -36.71 13.29
CA TYR A 142 25.08 -37.08 14.43
C TYR A 142 25.84 -37.96 15.43
N THR A 143 26.54 -39.01 14.96
CA THR A 143 27.34 -39.89 15.83
C THR A 143 28.52 -39.16 16.46
N ARG A 144 29.19 -38.26 15.73
CA ARG A 144 30.26 -37.41 16.29
C ARG A 144 29.74 -36.50 17.41
N ARG A 145 28.58 -35.84 17.24
CA ARG A 145 27.98 -35.02 18.32
C ARG A 145 27.53 -35.83 19.53
N VAL A 146 26.97 -37.03 19.33
CA VAL A 146 26.59 -37.92 20.43
C VAL A 146 27.82 -38.37 21.21
N GLN A 147 28.91 -38.71 20.52
CA GLN A 147 30.20 -39.05 21.16
C GLN A 147 30.79 -37.87 21.93
N GLU A 148 30.79 -36.67 21.37
CA GLU A 148 31.24 -35.44 22.05
C GLU A 148 30.41 -35.16 23.32
N PHE A 149 29.08 -35.32 23.25
CA PHE A 149 28.19 -35.15 24.40
C PHE A 149 28.43 -36.22 25.49
N GLN A 150 28.67 -37.47 25.11
CA GLN A 150 29.01 -38.55 26.04
C GLN A 150 30.39 -38.39 26.69
N LEU A 151 31.36 -37.80 25.98
CA LEU A 151 32.68 -37.46 26.56
C LEU A 151 32.56 -36.27 27.51
N ALA A 152 31.77 -35.25 27.17
CA ALA A 152 31.52 -34.10 28.03
C ALA A 152 30.77 -34.48 29.34
N SER A 153 29.81 -35.41 29.27
CA SER A 153 29.12 -35.91 30.47
C SER A 153 30.00 -36.81 31.35
N ARG A 154 30.92 -37.57 30.74
CA ARG A 154 31.94 -38.35 31.47
C ARG A 154 33.00 -37.48 32.14
N GLY A 155 33.30 -36.29 31.59
CA GLY A 155 34.18 -35.30 32.20
C GLY A 155 33.62 -34.64 33.48
N ALA A 156 32.33 -34.84 33.80
CA ALA A 156 31.68 -34.26 34.97
C ALA A 156 31.72 -35.16 36.23
N THR A 157 32.17 -36.42 36.11
CA THR A 157 32.33 -37.33 37.26
C THR A 157 33.80 -37.68 37.41
N ASN A 158 34.55 -36.85 38.14
CA ASN A 158 35.90 -37.17 38.58
C ASN A 158 35.79 -38.09 39.82
N PRO A 159 36.11 -39.39 39.75
CA PRO A 159 35.87 -40.31 40.87
C PRO A 159 36.85 -40.13 42.04
N ASN A 160 37.86 -39.26 41.91
CA ASN A 160 39.05 -39.30 42.75
C ASN A 160 39.07 -38.24 43.87
N LEU A 161 37.91 -37.79 44.35
CA LEU A 161 37.83 -36.82 45.46
C LEU A 161 37.41 -37.42 46.81
N TRP A 162 37.38 -38.76 46.95
CA TRP A 162 36.95 -39.44 48.17
C TRP A 162 37.97 -40.42 48.79
N ASP A 163 39.14 -40.62 48.19
CA ASP A 163 40.17 -41.55 48.72
C ASP A 163 41.31 -40.84 49.46
N SER A 164 41.03 -39.74 50.17
CA SER A 164 42.05 -39.04 50.99
C SER A 164 41.49 -38.43 52.28
N VAL A 165 40.71 -39.22 53.04
CA VAL A 165 40.49 -39.05 54.48
C VAL A 165 40.63 -40.41 55.15
#